data_AF-A0A662BZR4-F1
#
_entry.id   AF-A0A662BZR4-F1
#
_cell.length_a   1.000
_cell.length_b   1.000
_cell.length_c   1.000
_cell.angle_alpha   90.00
_cell.angle_beta   90.00
_cell.angle_gamma   90.00
#
_symmetry.space_group_name_H-M   'P 1'
#
loop_
_entity.id
_entity.type
_entity.pdbx_description
1 polymer ?
#
loop_
_entity_poly.entity_id
_entity_poly.type
_entity_poly.pdbx_seq_one_letter_code
_entity_poly.pdbx_strand_id
1 'polypeptide(L)'
;MKEKAQKHFDKAQEQLHIANEELYKPEEDVVSYLVCKSSQHAIENYLKGYLSQRGFETSENETMEGLLNRCKSLDSKFNQIDLKTVDCRAHQIDSTYCQSVKKVTSCYEAADDLDTFLRKLNLM
;
A
#
# COMPACT_ATOMS: atom_id res chain seq x y z
N MET A 1 0.71 -15.49 -13.95
CA MET A 1 -0.07 -14.24 -13.80
C MET A 1 -0.94 -14.26 -12.55
N LYS A 2 -1.95 -15.14 -12.44
CA LYS A 2 -2.80 -15.24 -11.23
C LYS A 2 -2.03 -15.55 -9.94
N GLU A 3 -1.09 -16.49 -9.98
CA GLU A 3 -0.28 -16.85 -8.79
C GLU A 3 0.61 -15.70 -8.31
N LYS A 4 1.22 -14.94 -9.24
CA LYS A 4 2.04 -13.75 -8.92
C LYS A 4 1.18 -12.66 -8.28
N ALA A 5 -0.02 -12.42 -8.83
CA ALA A 5 -0.97 -11.48 -8.26
C ALA A 5 -1.39 -11.89 -6.84
N GLN A 6 -1.75 -13.17 -6.64
CA GLN A 6 -2.12 -13.69 -5.32
C GLN A 6 -0.99 -13.50 -4.30
N LYS A 7 0.25 -13.86 -4.65
CA LYS A 7 1.42 -13.66 -3.79
C LYS A 7 1.61 -12.20 -3.38
N HIS A 8 1.31 -11.25 -4.26
CA HIS A 8 1.32 -9.84 -3.91
C HIS A 8 0.19 -9.50 -2.94
N PHE A 9 -1.05 -9.93 -3.21
CA PHE A 9 -2.17 -9.66 -2.30
C PHE A 9 -1.98 -10.27 -0.91
N ASP A 10 -1.48 -11.50 -0.81
CA ASP A 10 -1.20 -12.15 0.47
C ASP A 10 -0.15 -11.35 1.27
N LYS A 11 0.94 -10.93 0.62
CA LYS A 11 1.96 -10.08 1.24
C LYS A 11 1.41 -8.72 1.67
N ALA A 12 0.51 -8.14 0.86
CA ALA A 12 -0.10 -6.85 1.19
C ALA A 12 -0.95 -6.95 2.45
N GLN A 13 -1.75 -8.02 2.57
CA GLN A 13 -2.59 -8.28 3.74
C GLN A 13 -1.75 -8.57 4.99
N GLU A 14 -0.67 -9.33 4.87
CA GLU A 14 0.28 -9.56 5.97
C GLU A 14 0.88 -8.24 6.48
N GLN A 15 1.34 -7.38 5.57
CA GLN A 15 1.91 -6.09 5.94
C GLN A 15 0.87 -5.12 6.52
N LEU A 16 -0.35 -5.10 5.97
CA LEU A 16 -1.43 -4.30 6.52
C LEU A 16 -1.77 -4.75 7.95
N HIS A 17 -1.78 -6.06 8.21
CA HIS A 17 -2.00 -6.62 9.54
C HIS A 17 -0.91 -6.19 10.53
N ILE A 18 0.36 -6.27 10.14
CA ILE A 18 1.50 -5.80 10.97
C ILE A 18 1.36 -4.31 11.29
N ALA A 19 1.04 -3.49 10.29
CA ALA A 19 0.84 -2.04 10.50
C ALA A 19 -0.32 -1.76 11.47
N ASN A 20 -1.42 -2.52 11.36
CA ASN A 20 -2.57 -2.41 12.25
C ASN A 20 -2.19 -2.78 13.70
N GLU A 21 -1.55 -3.93 13.90
CA GLU A 21 -1.16 -4.38 15.24
C GLU A 21 -0.22 -3.39 15.93
N GLU A 22 0.71 -2.80 15.18
CA GLU A 22 1.64 -1.81 15.70
C GLU A 22 0.95 -0.48 16.03
N LEU A 23 0.03 -0.03 15.18
CA LEU A 23 -0.67 1.25 15.36
C LEU A 23 -1.69 1.22 16.49
N TYR A 24 -2.24 0.05 16.83
CA TYR A 24 -3.23 -0.12 17.91
C TYR A 24 -2.61 -0.17 19.32
N LYS A 25 -1.29 0.00 19.44
CA LYS A 25 -0.60 0.15 20.72
C LYS A 25 -0.84 1.55 21.32
N PRO A 26 -0.61 1.73 22.63
CA PRO A 26 -0.50 3.07 23.23
C PRO A 26 0.50 3.94 22.46
N GLU A 27 0.24 5.24 22.34
CA GLU A 27 1.02 6.15 21.49
C GLU A 27 2.53 6.11 21.80
N GLU A 28 2.87 6.00 23.09
CA GLU A 28 4.23 5.88 23.60
C GLU A 28 4.96 4.59 23.15
N ASP A 29 4.22 3.55 22.79
CA ASP A 29 4.71 2.24 22.40
C ASP A 29 4.69 2.03 20.87
N VAL A 30 4.12 2.96 20.10
CA VAL A 30 4.03 2.87 18.63
C VAL A 30 5.42 3.02 18.01
N VAL A 31 5.87 2.00 17.31
CA VAL A 31 7.04 2.04 16.45
C VAL A 31 6.66 2.61 15.09
N SER A 32 6.70 3.93 14.94
CA SER A 32 6.34 4.64 13.70
C SER A 32 7.02 4.08 12.45
N TYR A 33 8.28 3.66 12.57
CA TYR A 33 9.02 3.04 11.46
C TYR A 33 8.29 1.80 10.93
N LEU A 34 7.85 0.90 11.82
CA LEU A 34 7.20 -0.34 11.45
C LEU A 34 5.83 -0.08 10.83
N VAL A 35 5.01 0.79 11.45
CA VAL A 35 3.72 1.21 10.87
C VAL A 35 3.91 1.76 9.46
N CYS A 36 4.87 2.67 9.28
CA CYS A 36 5.10 3.32 8.00
C CYS A 36 5.56 2.31 6.94
N LYS A 37 6.57 1.49 7.24
CA LYS A 37 7.13 0.53 6.28
C LYS A 37 6.13 -0.55 5.89
N SER A 38 5.43 -1.10 6.87
CA SER A 38 4.41 -2.10 6.58
C SER A 38 3.26 -1.51 5.77
N SER A 39 2.82 -0.27 6.06
CA SER A 39 1.82 0.41 5.23
C SER A 39 2.31 0.68 3.80
N GLN A 40 3.56 1.13 3.63
CA GLN A 40 4.16 1.34 2.31
C GLN A 40 4.20 0.04 1.50
N HIS A 41 4.69 -1.06 2.09
CA HIS A 41 4.74 -2.36 1.43
C HIS A 41 3.36 -2.93 1.14
N ALA A 42 2.37 -2.69 2.00
CA ALA A 42 0.99 -3.06 1.73
C ALA A 42 0.47 -2.34 0.48
N ILE A 43 0.59 -1.01 0.41
CA ILE A 43 0.17 -0.21 -0.75
C ILE A 43 0.85 -0.70 -2.03
N GLU A 44 2.17 -0.86 -2.01
CA GLU A 44 2.91 -1.35 -3.17
C GLU A 44 2.40 -2.71 -3.63
N ASN A 45 2.28 -3.68 -2.72
CA ASN A 45 1.89 -5.02 -3.09
C ASN A 45 0.44 -5.09 -3.58
N TYR A 46 -0.49 -4.30 -3.02
CA TYR A 46 -1.84 -4.19 -3.56
C TYR A 46 -1.84 -3.72 -5.03
N LEU A 47 -1.09 -2.65 -5.34
CA LEU A 47 -1.01 -2.12 -6.70
C LEU A 47 -0.28 -3.08 -7.65
N LYS A 48 0.80 -3.72 -7.19
CA LYS A 48 1.54 -4.73 -7.97
C LYS A 48 0.69 -5.97 -8.25
N GLY A 49 -0.11 -6.40 -7.27
CA GLY A 49 -1.05 -7.51 -7.42
C GLY A 49 -2.09 -7.23 -8.50
N TYR A 50 -2.68 -6.03 -8.46
CA TYR A 50 -3.64 -5.58 -9.46
C TYR A 50 -3.07 -5.58 -10.89
N LEU A 51 -1.87 -5.02 -11.06
CA LEU A 51 -1.16 -4.95 -12.34
C LEU A 51 -0.79 -6.35 -12.84
N SER A 52 -0.24 -7.19 -11.94
CA SER A 52 0.15 -8.58 -12.24
C SER A 52 -1.04 -9.44 -12.66
N GLN A 53 -2.22 -9.23 -12.07
CA GLN A 53 -3.46 -9.94 -12.41
C GLN A 53 -3.86 -9.69 -13.87
N ARG A 54 -3.52 -8.52 -14.40
CA ARG A 54 -3.77 -8.08 -15.79
C ARG A 54 -2.60 -8.34 -16.74
N GLY A 55 -1.55 -9.02 -16.27
CA GLY A 55 -0.40 -9.37 -17.08
C GLY A 55 0.61 -8.24 -17.29
N PHE A 56 0.54 -7.17 -16.51
CA PHE A 56 1.56 -6.13 -16.53
C PHE A 56 2.73 -6.48 -15.61
N GLU A 57 3.94 -6.28 -16.11
CA GLU A 57 5.15 -6.40 -15.29
C GLU A 57 5.31 -5.21 -14.35
N THR A 58 5.94 -5.45 -13.21
CA THR A 58 6.20 -4.46 -12.15
C THR A 58 7.66 -4.56 -11.74
N SER A 59 8.29 -3.44 -11.45
CA SER A 59 9.70 -3.42 -11.01
C SER A 59 9.83 -3.07 -9.52
N GLU A 60 10.98 -3.36 -8.94
CA GLU A 60 11.30 -3.01 -7.55
C GLU A 60 11.57 -1.50 -7.37
N ASN A 61 11.85 -0.78 -8.46
CA ASN A 61 12.20 0.63 -8.42
C ASN A 61 11.00 1.59 -8.53
N GLU A 62 9.78 1.06 -8.66
CA GLU A 62 8.59 1.88 -8.80
C GLU A 62 8.17 2.51 -7.47
N THR A 63 7.62 3.72 -7.55
CA THR A 63 7.03 4.41 -6.40
C THR A 63 5.56 4.03 -6.26
N MET A 64 4.99 4.19 -5.06
CA MET A 64 3.56 3.95 -4.85
C MET A 64 2.70 4.85 -5.76
N GLU A 65 3.11 6.12 -5.92
CA GLU A 65 2.43 7.06 -6.82
C GLU A 65 2.53 6.61 -8.29
N GLY A 66 3.70 6.12 -8.72
CA GLY A 66 3.88 5.57 -10.06
C GLY A 66 3.00 4.35 -10.34
N LEU A 67 2.97 3.38 -9.41
CA LEU A 67 2.12 2.20 -9.49
C LEU A 67 0.63 2.57 -9.52
N LEU A 68 0.20 3.53 -8.69
CA LEU A 68 -1.19 3.97 -8.65
C LEU A 68 -1.59 4.66 -9.97
N ASN A 69 -0.72 5.49 -10.53
CA ASN A 69 -0.97 6.13 -11.82
C ASN A 69 -1.12 5.11 -12.95
N ARG A 70 -0.35 4.01 -12.92
CA ARG A 70 -0.54 2.88 -13.84
C ARG A 70 -1.87 2.17 -13.61
N CYS A 71 -2.31 2.01 -12.37
CA CYS A 71 -3.63 1.42 -12.09
C CYS A 71 -4.76 2.32 -12.61
N LYS A 72 -4.66 3.65 -12.41
CA LYS A 72 -5.60 4.66 -12.91
C LYS A 72 -5.72 4.69 -14.43
N SER A 73 -4.62 4.48 -15.15
CA SER A 73 -4.66 4.41 -16.62
C SER A 73 -5.33 3.16 -17.17
N LEU A 74 -5.46 2.10 -16.35
CA LEU A 74 -6.10 0.84 -16.73
C LEU A 74 -7.55 0.74 -16.27
N ASP A 75 -7.88 1.29 -15.10
CA ASP A 75 -9.23 1.33 -14.56
C ASP A 75 -9.48 2.64 -13.81
N SER A 76 -10.35 3.46 -14.37
CA SER A 76 -10.74 4.76 -13.83
C SER A 76 -11.33 4.69 -12.41
N LYS A 77 -11.78 3.51 -11.93
CA LYS A 77 -12.21 3.35 -10.54
C LYS A 77 -11.10 3.65 -9.54
N PHE A 78 -9.82 3.47 -9.91
CA PHE A 78 -8.69 3.85 -9.06
C PHE A 78 -8.57 5.36 -8.84
N ASN A 79 -9.30 6.20 -9.59
CA ASN A 79 -9.33 7.65 -9.35
C ASN A 79 -9.89 8.02 -7.97
N GLN A 80 -10.63 7.12 -7.32
CA GLN A 80 -11.10 7.33 -5.96
C GLN A 80 -10.02 7.11 -4.88
N ILE A 81 -8.89 6.50 -5.25
CA ILE A 81 -7.75 6.31 -4.36
C ILE A 81 -6.83 7.53 -4.48
N ASP A 82 -6.57 8.16 -3.34
CA ASP A 82 -5.64 9.29 -3.22
C ASP A 82 -4.58 8.96 -2.17
N LEU A 83 -3.30 9.04 -2.56
CA LEU A 83 -2.16 8.82 -1.67
C LEU A 83 -1.55 10.14 -1.19
N LYS A 84 -2.16 11.30 -1.46
CA LYS A 84 -1.60 12.62 -1.10
C LYS A 84 -1.28 12.77 0.39
N THR A 85 -2.00 12.06 1.26
CA THR A 85 -1.75 12.03 2.72
C THR A 85 -0.50 11.23 3.10
N VAL A 86 0.06 10.47 2.15
CA VAL A 86 1.31 9.72 2.28
C VAL A 86 2.45 10.58 1.73
N ASP A 87 3.20 11.24 2.63
CA ASP A 87 4.31 12.13 2.28
C ASP A 87 5.38 11.43 1.43
N CYS A 88 5.63 10.15 1.72
CA CYS A 88 6.66 9.34 1.06
C CYS A 88 6.20 8.68 -0.25
N ARG A 89 4.99 8.94 -0.76
CA ARG A 89 4.40 8.24 -1.93
C ARG A 89 5.24 8.29 -3.22
N ALA A 90 6.01 9.37 -3.39
CA ALA A 90 6.80 9.65 -4.58
C ALA A 90 8.25 9.15 -4.45
N HIS A 91 8.58 8.53 -3.33
CA HIS A 91 9.90 7.97 -3.05
C HIS A 91 9.85 6.44 -3.18
N GLN A 92 11.01 5.83 -3.39
CA GLN A 92 11.13 4.38 -3.29
C GLN A 92 10.88 3.97 -1.83
N ILE A 93 10.20 2.86 -1.62
CA ILE A 93 9.75 2.43 -0.28
C ILE A 93 10.90 2.38 0.72
N ASP A 94 12.08 1.90 0.32
CA ASP A 94 13.23 1.81 1.22
C ASP A 94 14.05 3.08 1.41
N SER A 95 13.74 4.14 0.68
CA SER A 95 14.51 5.38 0.75
C SER A 95 14.11 6.32 1.89
N THR A 96 12.89 6.22 2.42
CA THR A 96 12.37 7.16 3.43
C THR A 96 11.19 6.59 4.23
N TYR A 97 10.90 7.18 5.39
CA TYR A 97 9.75 6.82 6.22
C TYR A 97 9.21 8.03 7.00
N CYS A 98 7.94 7.96 7.40
CA CYS A 98 7.28 8.97 8.22
C CYS A 98 7.52 8.71 9.71
N GLN A 99 7.74 9.75 10.49
CA GLN A 99 8.15 9.63 11.90
C GLN A 99 7.03 9.87 12.91
N SER A 100 6.10 10.81 12.66
CA SER A 100 5.05 11.11 13.63
C SER A 100 3.89 10.14 13.54
N VAL A 101 3.29 9.82 14.69
CA VAL A 101 2.13 8.91 14.80
C VAL A 101 1.01 9.33 13.84
N LYS A 102 0.70 10.63 13.78
CA LYS A 102 -0.29 11.17 12.83
C LYS A 102 0.03 10.84 11.36
N LYS A 103 1.29 10.96 10.94
CA LYS A 103 1.68 10.69 9.54
C LYS A 103 1.67 9.21 9.23
N VAL A 104 2.09 8.36 10.16
CA VAL A 104 2.08 6.91 9.95
C VAL A 104 0.66 6.35 10.03
N THR A 105 -0.23 6.98 10.80
CA THR A 105 -1.68 6.71 10.76
C THR A 105 -2.23 6.95 9.36
N SER A 106 -1.91 8.09 8.72
CA SER A 106 -2.33 8.34 7.34
C SER A 106 -1.72 7.39 6.32
N CYS A 107 -0.53 6.83 6.58
CA CYS A 107 0.03 5.76 5.75
C CYS A 107 -0.81 4.49 5.86
N TYR A 108 -1.19 4.12 7.08
CA TYR A 108 -2.04 2.96 7.35
C TYR A 108 -3.43 3.13 6.75
N GLU A 109 -4.09 4.27 6.97
CA GLU A 109 -5.42 4.57 6.42
C GLU A 109 -5.43 4.44 4.89
N ALA A 110 -4.40 4.96 4.21
CA ALA A 110 -4.28 4.83 2.75
C ALA A 110 -4.12 3.37 2.29
N ALA A 111 -3.44 2.54 3.08
CA ALA A 111 -3.30 1.10 2.80
C ALA A 111 -4.62 0.35 3.04
N ASP A 112 -5.34 0.67 4.12
CA ASP A 112 -6.63 0.08 4.47
C ASP A 112 -7.75 0.46 3.48
N ASP A 113 -7.78 1.72 3.06
CA ASP A 113 -8.69 2.20 2.00
C ASP A 113 -8.47 1.44 0.69
N LEU A 114 -7.22 1.14 0.36
CA LEU A 114 -6.86 0.37 -0.84
C LEU A 114 -7.27 -1.10 -0.73
N ASP A 115 -7.06 -1.75 0.43
CA ASP A 115 -7.55 -3.11 0.69
C ASP A 115 -9.07 -3.17 0.56
N THR A 116 -9.77 -2.29 1.26
CA THR A 116 -11.24 -2.16 1.24
C THR A 116 -11.75 -1.95 -0.18
N PHE A 117 -11.09 -1.09 -0.97
CA PHE A 117 -11.44 -0.87 -2.36
C PHE A 117 -11.29 -2.13 -3.22
N LEU A 118 -10.16 -2.81 -3.12
CA LEU A 118 -9.88 -4.01 -3.92
C LEU A 118 -10.84 -5.16 -3.58
N ARG A 119 -11.19 -5.33 -2.30
CA ARG A 119 -12.24 -6.28 -1.87
C ARG A 119 -13.60 -5.93 -2.44
N LYS A 120 -14.00 -4.65 -2.41
CA LYS A 120 -15.27 -4.19 -3.03
C LYS A 120 -15.35 -4.48 -4.53
N LEU A 121 -14.20 -4.57 -5.21
CA LEU A 121 -14.11 -4.94 -6.62
C LEU A 121 -13.99 -6.45 -6.87
N ASN A 122 -13.97 -7.28 -5.83
CA ASN A 122 -13.72 -8.73 -5.89
C ASN A 122 -12.42 -9.07 -6.63
N LEU A 123 -11.37 -8.28 -6.41
CA LEU A 123 -10.06 -8.48 -7.03
C LEU A 123 -9.11 -9.32 -6.18
N MET A 124 -9.46 -9.53 -4.91
CA MET A 124 -8.75 -10.29 -3.87
C MET A 124 -9.72 -11.11 -3.05
#